data_AF-A0A4U9INI7-F1
#
_entry.id   AF-A0A4U9INI7-F1
#
_cell.length_a   1.000
_cell.length_b   1.000
_cell.length_c   1.000
_cell.angle_alpha   90.00
_cell.angle_beta   90.00
_cell.angle_gamma   90.00
#
_symmetry.space_group_name_H-M   'P 1'
#
loop_
_entity.id
_entity.type
_entity.pdbx_description
1 polymer ?
#
loop_
_entity_poly.entity_id
_entity_poly.type
_entity_poly.pdbx_seq_one_letter_code
_entity_poly.pdbx_strand_id
1 'polypeptide(L)'
;MNQAIRLLDDFFPLPQKLAIMRRQVVTHEKDAQVTVSTAHRSKGLEWPVVMLSEDFTDITDPLLSEDERQDETNLLYVAVTRARRTLVLNELMRWLSDEGGKNRETTHETVPSGNGESADRHEETGKTSESE
;
A
#
# COMPACT_ATOMS: atom_id res chain seq x y z
N MET A 1 -0.39 14.24 27.97
CA MET A 1 0.65 14.86 28.83
C MET A 1 1.90 13.99 29.00
N ASN A 2 1.91 12.70 28.62
CA ASN A 2 3.06 11.79 28.84
C ASN A 2 4.08 11.72 27.69
N GLN A 3 3.74 12.23 26.49
CA GLN A 3 4.60 12.08 25.31
C GLN A 3 5.87 12.94 25.39
N ALA A 4 5.79 14.15 25.93
CA ALA A 4 6.94 15.02 26.12
C ALA A 4 7.96 14.44 27.10
N ILE A 5 7.50 13.78 28.17
CA ILE A 5 8.37 13.13 29.17
C ILE A 5 9.07 11.93 28.53
N ARG A 6 8.34 11.05 27.83
CA ARG A 6 8.94 9.91 27.11
C ARG A 6 10.03 10.34 26.14
N LEU A 7 9.80 11.40 25.37
CA LEU A 7 10.81 11.93 24.44
C LEU A 7 12.07 12.41 25.15
N LEU A 8 11.95 12.97 26.36
CA LEU A 8 13.11 13.39 27.14
C LEU A 8 13.91 12.20 27.67
N ASP A 9 13.23 11.10 28.03
CA ASP A 9 13.85 9.88 28.52
C ASP A 9 14.54 9.10 27.37
N ASP A 10 13.81 8.84 26.28
CA ASP A 10 14.28 8.03 25.15
C ASP A 10 15.42 8.71 24.37
N PHE A 11 15.39 10.05 24.32
CA PHE A 11 16.33 10.83 23.52
C PHE A 11 17.22 11.75 24.37
N PHE A 12 17.49 11.40 25.63
CA PHE A 12 18.39 12.18 26.47
C PHE A 12 19.83 12.22 25.91
N PRO A 13 20.54 13.37 25.94
CA PRO A 13 20.01 14.70 26.25
C PRO A 13 19.47 15.37 24.98
N LEU A 14 18.14 15.54 24.94
CA LEU A 14 17.41 15.96 23.75
C LEU A 14 17.89 17.32 23.18
N PRO A 15 18.15 18.36 23.98
CA PRO A 15 18.62 19.64 23.45
C PRO A 15 19.92 19.54 22.63
N GLN A 16 20.86 18.70 23.06
CA GLN A 16 22.14 18.50 22.38
C GLN A 16 21.96 17.72 21.08
N LYS A 17 21.12 16.69 21.07
CA LYS A 17 20.77 15.95 19.84
C LYS A 17 20.10 16.88 18.82
N LEU A 18 19.14 17.70 19.26
CA LEU A 18 18.50 18.70 18.40
C LEU A 18 19.49 19.75 17.88
N ALA A 19 20.44 20.20 18.72
CA ALA A 19 21.48 21.14 18.30
C ALA A 19 22.44 20.55 17.26
N ILE A 20 22.66 19.23 17.25
CA ILE A 20 23.40 18.53 16.20
C ILE A 20 22.56 18.50 14.92
N MET A 21 21.30 18.06 15.00
CA MET A 21 20.42 17.99 13.82
C MET A 21 20.27 19.35 13.14
N ARG A 22 20.04 20.43 13.92
CA ARG A 22 19.91 21.80 13.40
C ARG A 22 21.14 22.29 12.64
N ARG A 23 22.34 21.86 13.03
CA ARG A 23 23.59 22.21 12.33
C ARG A 23 23.76 21.48 11.00
N GLN A 24 23.02 20.40 10.78
CA GLN A 24 23.06 19.59 9.56
C GLN A 24 21.90 19.90 8.60
N VAL A 25 20.97 20.78 9.00
CA VAL A 25 19.87 21.20 8.12
C VAL A 25 20.42 22.04 6.98
N VAL A 26 20.03 21.69 5.77
CA VAL A 26 20.34 22.44 4.55
C VAL A 26 19.10 23.18 4.04
N THR A 27 19.31 24.22 3.24
CA THR A 27 18.22 25.05 2.70
C THR A 27 17.58 24.43 1.45
N HIS A 28 18.38 23.80 0.58
CA HIS A 28 17.89 23.18 -0.64
C HIS A 28 17.91 21.65 -0.49
N GLU A 29 16.85 21.01 -0.96
CA GLU A 29 16.70 19.56 -0.91
C GLU A 29 17.84 18.82 -1.63
N LYS A 30 18.34 19.35 -2.74
CA LYS A 30 19.46 18.77 -3.50
C LYS A 30 20.76 18.64 -2.68
N ASP A 31 20.90 19.43 -1.64
CA ASP A 31 22.07 19.43 -0.75
C ASP A 31 21.85 18.46 0.44
N ALA A 32 20.64 17.90 0.58
CA ALA A 32 20.27 17.01 1.67
C ALA A 32 20.67 15.57 1.35
N GLN A 33 21.25 14.88 2.34
CA GLN A 33 21.49 13.44 2.26
C GLN A 33 20.22 12.64 2.52
N VAL A 34 19.33 13.17 3.38
CA VAL A 34 18.06 12.56 3.75
C VAL A 34 17.02 13.68 3.88
N THR A 35 15.85 13.45 3.28
CA THR A 35 14.67 14.33 3.44
C THR A 35 13.67 13.62 4.34
N VAL A 36 13.30 14.26 5.45
CA VAL A 36 12.23 13.79 6.34
C VAL A 36 10.98 14.63 6.07
N SER A 37 9.86 13.98 5.79
CA SER A 37 8.59 14.63 5.52
C SER A 37 7.43 13.78 6.02
N THR A 38 6.30 14.42 6.30
CA THR A 38 5.03 13.71 6.53
C THR A 38 4.48 13.20 5.21
N ALA A 39 3.72 12.10 5.22
CA ALA A 39 3.06 11.57 4.03
C ALA A 39 2.22 12.65 3.29
N HIS A 40 1.47 13.47 4.02
CA HIS A 40 0.71 14.59 3.46
C HIS A 40 1.57 15.58 2.65
N ARG A 41 2.65 16.09 3.26
CA ARG A 41 3.56 17.04 2.61
C ARG A 41 4.37 16.42 1.47
N SER A 42 4.42 15.10 1.36
CA SER A 42 5.10 14.40 0.26
C SER A 42 4.28 14.33 -1.03
N LYS A 43 2.99 14.70 -1.00
CA LYS A 43 2.10 14.64 -2.16
C LYS A 43 2.67 15.44 -3.34
N GLY A 44 2.78 14.78 -4.49
CA GLY A 44 3.33 15.35 -5.72
C GLY A 44 4.86 15.35 -5.80
N LEU A 45 5.55 14.95 -4.74
CA LEU A 45 7.00 14.71 -4.73
C LEU A 45 7.30 13.24 -4.96
N GLU A 46 8.53 12.92 -5.38
CA GLU A 46 9.00 11.56 -5.60
C GLU A 46 10.51 11.45 -5.36
N TRP A 47 10.97 10.32 -4.84
CA TRP A 47 12.39 10.04 -4.57
C TRP A 47 12.81 8.69 -5.12
N PRO A 48 14.09 8.49 -5.49
CA PRO A 48 14.59 7.18 -5.89
C PRO A 48 14.35 6.09 -4.84
N VAL A 49 14.54 6.44 -3.56
CA VAL A 49 14.35 5.55 -2.42
C VAL A 49 13.45 6.25 -1.40
N VAL A 50 12.44 5.54 -0.88
CA VAL A 50 11.58 6.02 0.21
C VAL A 50 11.55 4.96 1.30
N MET A 51 11.66 5.40 2.55
CA MET A 51 11.48 4.56 3.74
C MET A 51 10.22 5.02 4.46
N LEU A 52 9.30 4.07 4.68
CA LEU A 52 8.13 4.33 5.50
C LEU A 52 8.53 4.28 6.97
N SER A 53 8.04 5.23 7.75
CA SER A 53 8.17 5.24 9.20
C SER A 53 7.12 4.31 9.83
N GLU A 54 7.34 3.94 11.09
CA GLU A 54 6.48 3.01 11.85
C GLU A 54 5.26 3.70 12.48
N ASP A 55 4.98 4.96 12.15
CA ASP A 55 3.94 5.82 12.74
C ASP A 55 2.64 5.92 11.93
N PHE A 56 2.45 5.05 10.93
CA PHE A 56 1.16 4.95 10.23
C PHE A 56 0.12 4.26 11.10
N THR A 57 -1.14 4.72 10.99
CA THR A 57 -2.29 4.05 11.61
C THR A 57 -2.42 2.63 11.08
N ASP A 58 -2.73 1.67 11.96
CA ASP A 58 -3.03 0.30 11.55
C ASP A 58 -4.39 0.26 10.83
N ILE A 59 -4.35 0.30 9.49
CA ILE A 59 -5.54 0.24 8.63
C ILE A 59 -6.29 -1.09 8.70
N THR A 60 -5.82 -2.06 9.50
CA THR A 60 -6.53 -3.32 9.76
C THR A 60 -7.27 -3.35 11.08
N ASP A 61 -7.15 -2.30 11.89
CA ASP A 61 -7.86 -2.19 13.17
C ASP A 61 -9.38 -2.28 12.91
N PRO A 62 -10.09 -3.25 13.52
CA PRO A 62 -11.54 -3.38 13.37
C PRO A 62 -12.33 -2.22 14.00
N LEU A 63 -11.70 -1.39 14.83
CA LEU A 63 -12.33 -0.23 15.46
C LEU A 63 -12.34 1.02 14.57
N LEU A 64 -11.53 1.05 13.50
CA LEU A 64 -11.57 2.15 12.53
C LEU A 64 -12.89 2.15 11.77
N SER A 65 -13.53 3.31 11.69
CA SER A 65 -14.66 3.52 10.78
C SER A 65 -14.20 3.36 9.32
N GLU A 66 -15.14 3.09 8.42
CA GLU A 66 -14.83 2.90 7.01
C GLU A 66 -14.19 4.16 6.39
N ASP A 67 -14.71 5.35 6.72
CA ASP A 67 -14.19 6.62 6.23
C ASP A 67 -12.75 6.86 6.72
N GLU A 68 -12.47 6.62 8.01
CA GLU A 68 -11.11 6.75 8.56
C GLU A 68 -10.15 5.73 7.94
N ARG A 69 -10.58 4.47 7.79
CA ARG A 69 -9.77 3.43 7.14
C ARG A 69 -9.43 3.83 5.70
N GLN A 70 -10.40 4.37 4.98
CA GLN A 70 -10.21 4.82 3.61
C GLN A 70 -9.23 5.99 3.52
N ASP A 71 -9.33 6.97 4.42
CA ASP A 71 -8.42 8.11 4.49
C ASP A 71 -6.98 7.69 4.82
N GLU A 72 -6.79 6.82 5.82
CA GLU A 72 -5.47 6.30 6.19
C GLU A 72 -4.88 5.41 5.09
N THR A 73 -5.71 4.61 4.42
CA THR A 73 -5.30 3.81 3.25
C THR A 73 -4.83 4.73 2.11
N ASN A 74 -5.54 5.82 1.85
CA ASN A 74 -5.15 6.81 0.85
C ASN A 74 -3.84 7.50 1.21
N LEU A 75 -3.63 7.81 2.50
CA LEU A 75 -2.40 8.41 2.98
C LEU A 75 -1.19 7.47 2.82
N LEU A 76 -1.37 6.19 3.17
CA LEU A 76 -0.36 5.15 2.97
C LEU A 76 -0.07 4.95 1.47
N TYR A 77 -1.11 4.92 0.63
CA TYR A 77 -0.95 4.88 -0.83
C TYR A 77 -0.13 6.06 -1.35
N VAL A 78 -0.39 7.28 -0.87
CA VAL A 78 0.44 8.44 -1.20
C VAL A 78 1.89 8.19 -0.80
N ALA A 79 2.17 7.80 0.44
CA ALA A 79 3.54 7.57 0.91
C ALA A 79 4.29 6.48 0.12
N VAL A 80 3.64 5.34 -0.14
CA VAL A 80 4.17 4.20 -0.91
C VAL A 80 4.53 4.63 -2.33
N THR A 81 3.65 5.39 -2.99
CA THR A 81 3.84 5.83 -4.37
C THR A 81 4.86 6.96 -4.54
N ARG A 82 5.46 7.46 -3.44
CA ARG A 82 6.56 8.42 -3.54
C ARG A 82 7.86 7.76 -4.00
N ALA A 83 7.98 6.43 -3.87
CA ALA A 83 9.17 5.67 -4.26
C ALA A 83 9.22 5.43 -5.77
N ARG A 84 10.33 5.82 -6.41
CA ARG A 84 10.56 5.58 -7.85
C ARG A 84 11.29 4.28 -8.15
N ARG A 85 12.13 3.78 -7.23
CA ARG A 85 12.95 2.58 -7.44
C ARG A 85 12.87 1.61 -6.28
N THR A 86 13.02 2.09 -5.05
CA THR A 86 13.07 1.24 -3.86
C THR A 86 12.16 1.80 -2.78
N LEU A 87 11.29 0.95 -2.26
CA LEU A 87 10.47 1.24 -1.09
C LEU A 87 10.94 0.35 0.05
N VAL A 88 11.34 0.96 1.16
CA VAL A 88 11.60 0.26 2.42
C VAL A 88 10.31 0.26 3.22
N LEU A 89 9.72 -0.93 3.37
CA LEU A 89 8.46 -1.14 4.06
C LEU A 89 8.62 -0.93 5.57
N ASN A 90 7.56 -0.46 6.22
CA ASN A 90 7.40 -0.51 7.67
C ASN A 90 6.75 -1.85 8.10
N GLU A 91 6.52 -2.07 9.39
CA GLU A 91 5.95 -3.33 9.92
C GLU A 91 4.58 -3.64 9.32
N LEU A 92 3.68 -2.64 9.28
CA LEU A 92 2.35 -2.76 8.71
C LEU A 92 2.39 -3.24 7.25
N MET A 93 3.21 -2.62 6.41
CA MET A 93 3.32 -3.00 5.00
C MET A 93 3.99 -4.35 4.79
N ARG A 94 4.96 -4.72 5.64
CA ARG A 94 5.54 -6.08 5.62
C ARG A 94 4.45 -7.12 5.89
N TRP A 95 3.68 -6.92 6.96
CA TRP A 95 2.58 -7.82 7.32
C TRP A 95 1.52 -7.92 6.22
N LEU A 96 1.08 -6.79 5.64
CA LEU A 96 0.12 -6.77 4.53
C LEU A 96 0.63 -7.53 3.30
N SER A 97 1.94 -7.44 3.01
CA SER A 97 2.55 -8.12 1.88
C SER A 97 2.57 -9.64 2.09
N ASP A 98 2.81 -10.10 3.31
CA ASP A 98 2.85 -11.52 3.66
C ASP A 98 1.45 -12.15 3.64
N GLU A 99 0.43 -11.47 4.20
CA GLU A 99 -0.96 -11.92 4.17
C GLU A 99 -1.53 -11.95 2.74
N GLY A 100 -1.19 -10.96 1.92
CA GLY A 100 -1.55 -10.94 0.50
C GLY A 100 -0.89 -12.05 -0.33
N GLY A 101 0.19 -12.66 0.17
CA GLY A 101 0.83 -13.84 -0.43
C GLY A 101 0.08 -15.14 -0.10
N LYS A 102 -0.36 -15.30 1.15
CA LYS A 102 -1.06 -16.52 1.61
C LYS A 102 -2.43 -16.71 0.95
N ASN A 103 -3.17 -15.62 0.71
CA ASN A 103 -4.49 -15.67 0.06
C ASN A 103 -4.43 -15.97 -1.45
N ARG A 104 -3.25 -15.99 -2.08
CA ARG A 104 -3.09 -16.34 -3.50
C ARG A 104 -2.96 -17.84 -3.75
N GLU A 105 -2.62 -18.65 -2.74
CA GLU A 105 -2.43 -20.10 -2.91
C GLU A 105 -3.75 -20.90 -2.85
N THR A 106 -4.85 -20.31 -2.36
CA THR A 106 -6.15 -21.01 -2.18
C THR A 106 -7.10 -20.96 -3.38
N THR A 107 -6.71 -20.38 -4.52
CA THR A 107 -7.59 -20.24 -5.72
C THR A 107 -7.28 -21.19 -6.89
N HIS A 108 -6.35 -22.13 -6.74
CA HIS A 108 -6.05 -23.14 -7.77
C HIS A 108 -6.34 -24.58 -7.30
N GLU A 109 -7.62 -24.96 -7.27
CA GLU A 109 -8.16 -26.35 -7.34
C GLU A 109 -9.68 -26.23 -7.12
N THR A 110 -10.59 -26.35 -8.09
CA THR A 110 -10.90 -27.55 -8.87
C THR A 110 -11.82 -27.12 -10.03
N VAL A 111 -11.45 -27.37 -11.29
CA VAL A 111 -12.41 -27.34 -12.41
C VAL A 111 -13.01 -28.74 -12.49
N PRO A 112 -14.34 -28.93 -12.39
CA PRO A 112 -14.91 -30.25 -12.62
C PRO A 112 -14.86 -30.56 -14.12
N SER A 113 -14.09 -31.58 -14.49
CA SER A 113 -14.17 -32.23 -15.80
C SER A 113 -15.56 -32.84 -15.98
N GLY A 114 -16.43 -32.14 -16.71
CA GLY A 114 -17.65 -32.71 -17.27
C GLY A 114 -17.33 -33.48 -18.54
N ASN A 115 -17.25 -34.81 -18.43
CA ASN A 115 -17.23 -35.74 -19.56
C ASN A 115 -18.56 -35.65 -20.33
N GLY A 116 -18.46 -35.78 -21.65
CA GLY A 116 -19.57 -35.57 -22.58
C GLY A 116 -20.64 -36.66 -22.57
N GLU A 117 -21.81 -36.27 -23.06
CA GLU A 117 -22.81 -37.18 -23.61
C GLU A 117 -23.39 -36.57 -24.89
N SER A 118 -23.20 -37.29 -25.97
CA SER A 118 -23.74 -37.07 -27.31
C SER A 118 -25.22 -37.47 -27.34
N ALA A 119 -26.07 -36.66 -27.96
CA ALA A 119 -27.36 -37.12 -28.48
C ALA A 119 -27.61 -36.49 -29.85
N ASP A 120 -27.80 -37.38 -30.82
CA ASP A 120 -27.87 -37.18 -32.26
C ASP A 120 -29.34 -37.08 -32.72
N ARG A 121 -29.57 -36.34 -33.82
CA ARG A 121 -30.76 -36.30 -34.74
C ARG A 121 -32.04 -35.59 -34.27
N HIS A 122 -32.71 -34.77 -35.11
CA HIS A 122 -33.15 -35.04 -36.48
C HIS A 122 -33.31 -33.77 -37.35
N GLU A 123 -32.98 -33.91 -38.65
CA GLU A 123 -33.34 -32.99 -39.75
C GLU A 123 -34.85 -32.99 -40.04
N GLU A 124 -35.41 -31.84 -40.42
CA GLU A 124 -36.43 -31.80 -41.48
C GLU A 124 -36.39 -30.48 -42.27
N THR A 125 -36.63 -30.61 -43.56
CA THR A 125 -36.35 -29.74 -44.70
C THR A 125 -37.42 -28.67 -44.98
N GLY A 126 -37.07 -27.56 -45.66
CA GLY A 126 -38.09 -26.71 -46.30
C GLY A 126 -37.62 -25.37 -46.91
N LYS A 127 -37.21 -25.42 -48.19
CA LYS A 127 -37.37 -24.40 -49.27
C LYS A 127 -38.63 -23.49 -49.07
N THR A 128 -38.74 -22.20 -49.40
CA THR A 128 -38.45 -21.44 -50.64
C THR A 128 -38.58 -19.91 -50.41
N SER A 129 -37.99 -19.16 -51.34
CA SER A 129 -38.16 -17.75 -51.73
C SER A 129 -39.60 -17.17 -51.77
N GLU A 130 -39.71 -15.85 -51.52
CA GLU A 130 -40.42 -14.79 -52.32
C GLU A 130 -40.38 -13.49 -51.46
N SER A 131 -39.59 -12.45 -51.79
CA SER A 131 -39.90 -11.30 -52.68
C SER A 131 -41.27 -10.68 -52.49
N GLU A 132 -41.32 -9.52 -51.81
CA GLU A 132 -41.88 -8.24 -52.27
C GLU A 132 -41.40 -7.10 -51.36
#